data_AF-A0A926YW57-F1
#
_entry.id   AF-A0A926YW57-F1
#
_cell.length_a   1.000
_cell.length_b   1.000
_cell.length_c   1.000
_cell.angle_alpha   90.00
_cell.angle_beta   90.00
_cell.angle_gamma   90.00
#
_symmetry.space_group_name_H-M   'P 1'
#
loop_
_entity.id
_entity.type
_entity.pdbx_description
1 polymer ?
#
loop_
_entity_poly.entity_id
_entity_poly.type
_entity_poly.pdbx_seq_one_letter_code
_entity_poly.pdbx_strand_id
1 'polypeptide(L)'
;MKSTLKNLPAPLRLLIRPWFAVSLVLHGILIYMPIPTSESIEQISITELPSPAAIPTPTPSVTLTPAALPSPPPTPKPVASPLDRPSAPLVIPTARRTSIATPTAAPTLQPTPTPTPIASSPPIASPSPTPTPAPSPTPIPSPSPSPSPSPSPTSTPSSEVPLVEGAIAGCLGSDQCWETPDTQWRSIARNLQQTLRDQGYELTEIPLADDTGRRVYRLSKPGEPPRYLNLVSTLQGTRYLFTEAQMTPEELNQAAGL
;
A
#
# COMPACT_ATOMS: atom_id res chain seq x y z
N MET A 1 62.58 -1.18 14.68
CA MET A 1 62.32 -1.37 13.24
C MET A 1 63.55 -1.04 12.36
N LYS A 2 64.73 -1.65 12.60
CA LYS A 2 65.96 -1.38 11.81
C LYS A 2 66.44 -2.54 10.93
N SER A 3 65.71 -3.66 10.87
CA SER A 3 66.23 -4.92 10.34
C SER A 3 65.68 -5.38 8.99
N THR A 4 64.66 -4.72 8.41
CA THR A 4 63.99 -5.23 7.19
C THR A 4 64.43 -4.55 5.89
N LEU A 5 65.02 -3.34 5.91
CA LEU A 5 65.45 -2.66 4.67
C LEU A 5 66.77 -3.18 4.07
N LYS A 6 67.54 -4.00 4.80
CA LYS A 6 68.85 -4.51 4.38
C LYS A 6 68.82 -5.78 3.51
N ASN A 7 67.63 -6.32 3.21
CA ASN A 7 67.47 -7.51 2.37
C ASN A 7 66.84 -7.24 0.99
N LEU A 8 66.54 -5.98 0.65
CA LEU A 8 65.96 -5.66 -0.67
C LEU A 8 67.04 -5.56 -1.76
N PRO A 9 66.75 -6.01 -3.00
CA PRO A 9 67.66 -5.89 -4.14
C PRO A 9 67.97 -4.41 -4.45
N ALA A 10 69.20 -4.13 -4.89
CA ALA A 10 69.75 -2.78 -5.09
C ALA A 10 68.83 -1.76 -5.81
N PRO A 11 68.11 -2.10 -6.90
CA PRO A 11 67.23 -1.13 -7.57
C PRO A 11 66.05 -0.69 -6.70
N LEU A 12 65.54 -1.56 -5.82
CA LEU A 12 64.39 -1.24 -4.97
C LEU A 12 64.77 -0.31 -3.82
N ARG A 13 66.00 -0.39 -3.30
CA ARG A 13 66.47 0.54 -2.26
C ARG A 13 66.66 1.97 -2.76
N LEU A 14 66.99 2.14 -4.04
CA LEU A 14 67.12 3.46 -4.66
C LEU A 14 65.75 4.14 -4.83
N LEU A 15 64.68 3.37 -5.05
CA LEU A 15 63.31 3.86 -5.22
C LEU A 15 62.61 4.18 -3.89
N ILE A 16 62.88 3.44 -2.81
CA ILE A 16 62.17 3.64 -1.53
C ILE A 16 62.55 4.96 -0.84
N ARG A 17 63.81 5.40 -0.96
CA ARG A 17 64.31 6.63 -0.32
C ARG A 17 63.59 7.90 -0.76
N PRO A 18 63.40 8.20 -2.06
CA PRO A 18 62.66 9.40 -2.47
C PRO A 18 61.17 9.32 -2.12
N TRP A 19 60.54 8.14 -2.22
CA TRP A 19 59.11 7.98 -1.92
C TRP A 19 58.78 8.20 -0.44
N PHE A 20 59.68 7.82 0.47
CA PHE A 20 59.49 8.09 1.90
C PHE A 20 59.56 9.60 2.20
N ALA A 21 60.45 10.33 1.51
CA ALA A 21 60.53 11.78 1.63
C ALA A 21 59.29 12.47 1.06
N VAL A 22 58.78 12.03 -0.11
CA VAL A 22 57.54 12.54 -0.71
C VAL A 22 56.34 12.30 0.22
N SER A 23 56.24 11.11 0.82
CA SER A 23 55.16 10.78 1.76
C SER A 23 55.20 11.65 3.02
N LEU A 24 56.40 11.88 3.57
CA LEU A 24 56.58 12.72 4.75
C LEU A 24 56.23 14.20 4.47
N VAL A 25 56.62 14.71 3.30
CA VAL A 25 56.26 16.07 2.86
C VAL A 25 54.75 16.20 2.66
N LEU A 26 54.10 15.22 2.01
CA LEU A 26 52.65 15.25 1.78
C LEU A 26 51.85 15.21 3.09
N HIS A 27 52.26 14.38 4.06
CA HIS A 27 51.65 14.36 5.39
C HIS A 27 51.90 15.66 6.15
N GLY A 28 53.10 16.26 6.03
CA GLY A 28 53.40 17.57 6.60
C GLY A 28 52.48 18.66 6.04
N ILE A 29 52.23 18.66 4.73
CA ILE A 29 51.32 19.60 4.07
C ILE A 29 49.88 19.43 4.57
N LEU A 30 49.40 18.19 4.73
CA LEU A 30 48.04 17.93 5.24
C LEU A 30 47.85 18.34 6.70
N ILE A 31 48.88 18.20 7.54
CA ILE A 31 48.83 18.64 8.95
C ILE A 31 48.95 20.16 9.06
N TYR A 32 49.66 20.81 8.15
CA TYR A 32 49.83 22.27 8.13
C TYR A 32 48.72 22.98 7.35
N MET A 33 47.83 22.25 6.68
CA MET A 33 46.64 22.82 6.08
C MET A 33 45.68 23.19 7.21
N PRO A 34 45.33 24.47 7.38
CA PRO A 34 44.36 24.87 8.40
C PRO A 34 43.03 24.16 8.08
N ILE A 35 42.57 23.31 8.99
CA ILE A 35 41.19 22.83 8.97
C ILE A 35 40.34 24.11 9.05
N PRO A 36 39.44 24.39 8.09
CA PRO A 36 38.53 25.52 8.25
C PRO A 36 37.70 25.23 9.51
N THR A 37 38.02 25.94 10.58
CA THR A 37 37.14 26.07 11.72
C THR A 37 35.84 26.64 11.18
N SER A 38 34.73 25.92 11.33
CA SER A 38 33.37 26.43 11.07
C SER A 38 33.00 27.50 12.10
N GLU A 39 33.76 28.58 12.14
CA GLU A 39 33.48 29.82 12.84
C GLU A 39 33.70 30.96 11.86
N SER A 40 32.73 31.13 10.96
CA SER A 40 32.27 32.42 10.44
C SER A 40 31.22 32.13 9.37
N ILE A 41 29.96 31.94 9.79
CA ILE A 41 28.84 32.33 8.93
C ILE A 41 28.91 33.85 8.93
N GLU A 42 29.68 34.39 8.00
CA GLU A 42 29.69 35.80 7.68
C GLU A 42 28.23 36.19 7.40
N GLN A 43 27.73 37.16 8.17
CA GLN A 43 26.40 37.72 8.02
C GLN A 43 26.14 38.03 6.55
N ILE A 44 25.33 37.19 5.91
CA ILE A 44 24.61 37.60 4.72
C ILE A 44 23.73 38.74 5.21
N SER A 45 24.08 39.96 4.80
CA SER A 45 23.29 41.16 5.05
C SER A 45 21.93 40.94 4.41
N ILE A 46 20.99 40.41 5.19
CA ILE A 46 19.58 40.34 4.82
C ILE A 46 19.12 41.78 4.75
N THR A 47 18.90 42.25 3.53
CA THR A 47 18.13 43.46 3.24
C THR A 47 16.90 43.47 4.16
N GLU A 48 16.86 44.47 5.02
CA GLU A 48 15.78 44.78 5.95
C GLU A 48 14.42 44.66 5.25
N LEU A 49 13.67 43.61 5.60
CA LEU A 49 12.28 43.45 5.22
C LEU A 49 11.46 44.41 6.10
N PRO A 50 10.56 45.24 5.55
CA PRO A 50 9.86 46.25 6.34
C PRO A 50 9.06 45.60 7.48
N SER A 51 9.13 46.25 8.63
CA SER A 51 8.38 46.01 9.86
C SER A 51 6.95 45.49 9.60
N PRO A 52 6.47 44.45 10.30
CA PRO A 52 5.11 43.98 10.11
C PRO A 52 4.14 45.08 10.52
N ALA A 53 3.35 45.56 9.56
CA ALA A 53 2.19 46.39 9.84
C ALA A 53 1.25 45.62 10.77
N ALA A 54 0.65 46.36 11.71
CA ALA A 54 -0.27 45.86 12.71
C ALA A 54 -1.27 44.85 12.13
N ILE A 55 -1.37 43.70 12.78
CA ILE A 55 -2.32 42.63 12.49
C ILE A 55 -3.74 43.21 12.57
N PRO A 56 -4.56 43.18 11.51
CA PRO A 56 -5.97 43.47 11.66
C PRO A 56 -6.64 42.35 12.47
N THR A 57 -7.38 42.75 13.50
CA THR A 57 -8.27 41.95 14.35
C THR A 57 -9.01 40.88 13.53
N PRO A 58 -9.07 39.60 13.98
CA PRO A 58 -9.77 38.56 13.23
C PRO A 58 -11.27 38.87 13.17
N THR A 59 -11.78 39.02 11.95
CA THR A 59 -13.21 39.00 11.62
C THR A 59 -13.81 37.67 12.10
N PRO A 60 -15.01 37.64 12.72
CA PRO A 60 -15.63 36.39 13.14
C PRO A 60 -15.88 35.49 11.93
N SER A 61 -15.30 34.29 11.93
CA SER A 61 -15.59 33.24 10.97
C SER A 61 -17.08 32.88 11.02
N VAL A 62 -17.77 33.05 9.90
CA VAL A 62 -19.11 32.49 9.73
C VAL A 62 -18.97 30.97 9.64
N THR A 63 -19.43 30.27 10.67
CA THR A 63 -19.59 28.82 10.66
C THR A 63 -20.64 28.47 9.61
N LEU A 64 -20.21 27.97 8.45
CA LEU A 64 -21.12 27.35 7.50
C LEU A 64 -21.50 25.97 8.02
N THR A 65 -22.76 25.83 8.43
CA THR A 65 -23.40 24.55 8.76
C THR A 65 -23.24 23.58 7.58
N PRO A 66 -22.71 22.35 7.78
CA PRO A 66 -22.59 21.37 6.71
C PRO A 66 -23.98 21.02 6.17
N ALA A 67 -24.17 21.17 4.85
CA ALA A 67 -25.35 20.66 4.17
C ALA A 67 -25.38 19.12 4.31
N ALA A 68 -26.52 18.59 4.75
CA ALA A 68 -26.71 17.15 4.92
C ALA A 68 -26.47 16.41 3.59
N LEU A 69 -25.65 15.35 3.66
CA LEU A 69 -25.39 14.44 2.56
C LEU A 69 -26.69 13.68 2.21
N PRO A 70 -27.09 13.58 0.93
CA PRO A 70 -28.27 12.81 0.56
C PRO A 70 -28.03 11.31 0.86
N SER A 71 -29.03 10.66 1.46
CA SER A 71 -29.01 9.22 1.76
C SER A 71 -28.75 8.38 0.50
N PRO A 72 -27.98 7.28 0.60
CA PRO A 72 -27.84 6.35 -0.50
C PRO A 72 -29.20 5.69 -0.83
N PRO A 73 -29.46 5.35 -2.11
CA PRO A 73 -30.66 4.63 -2.52
C PRO A 73 -30.72 3.23 -1.86
N PRO A 74 -31.92 2.68 -1.61
CA PRO A 74 -32.05 1.37 -0.97
C PRO A 74 -31.47 0.27 -1.88
N THR A 75 -30.58 -0.53 -1.30
CA THR A 75 -30.01 -1.73 -1.92
C THR A 75 -31.14 -2.69 -2.33
N PRO A 76 -31.19 -3.16 -3.59
CA PRO A 76 -32.16 -4.17 -3.99
C PRO A 76 -31.89 -5.49 -3.22
N LYS A 77 -32.96 -6.05 -2.67
CA LYS A 77 -32.97 -7.32 -1.93
C LYS A 77 -32.49 -8.45 -2.85
N PRO A 78 -31.64 -9.40 -2.39
CA PRO A 78 -31.16 -10.49 -3.23
C PRO A 78 -32.34 -11.34 -3.70
N VAL A 79 -32.61 -11.33 -5.00
CA VAL A 79 -33.48 -12.31 -5.64
C VAL A 79 -32.66 -13.60 -5.71
N ALA A 80 -33.16 -14.65 -5.06
CA ALA A 80 -32.57 -15.97 -5.11
C ALA A 80 -32.48 -16.43 -6.59
N SER A 81 -31.27 -16.69 -7.06
CA SER A 81 -31.02 -17.37 -8.33
C SER A 81 -31.65 -18.76 -8.30
N PRO A 82 -32.55 -19.12 -9.24
CA PRO A 82 -32.96 -20.50 -9.41
C PRO A 82 -31.82 -21.29 -10.04
N LEU A 83 -31.32 -22.26 -9.29
CA LEU A 83 -30.45 -23.32 -9.76
C LEU A 83 -31.24 -24.28 -10.66
N ASP A 84 -30.52 -24.84 -11.64
CA ASP A 84 -30.85 -26.04 -12.43
C ASP A 84 -31.85 -25.92 -13.60
N ARG A 85 -31.27 -25.86 -14.80
CA ARG A 85 -31.88 -26.47 -16.00
C ARG A 85 -30.83 -27.32 -16.74
N PRO A 86 -30.95 -28.66 -16.75
CA PRO A 86 -30.12 -29.50 -17.60
C PRO A 86 -30.55 -29.36 -19.07
N SER A 87 -29.55 -29.16 -19.94
CA SER A 87 -29.67 -29.19 -21.40
C SER A 87 -30.06 -30.59 -21.88
N ALA A 88 -31.24 -30.70 -22.50
CA ALA A 88 -31.63 -31.86 -23.30
C ALA A 88 -31.63 -31.46 -24.81
N PRO A 89 -31.17 -32.35 -25.70
CA PRO A 89 -30.96 -32.02 -27.12
C PRO A 89 -32.28 -31.92 -27.90
N LEU A 90 -32.37 -30.89 -28.74
CA LEU A 90 -33.51 -30.61 -29.60
C LEU A 90 -33.53 -31.56 -30.81
N VAL A 91 -34.45 -32.52 -30.79
CA VAL A 91 -34.83 -33.34 -31.95
C VAL A 91 -35.88 -32.57 -32.76
N ILE A 92 -35.60 -32.34 -34.04
CA ILE A 92 -36.54 -31.82 -35.03
C ILE A 92 -37.43 -32.99 -35.50
N PRO A 93 -38.76 -32.83 -35.56
CA PRO A 93 -39.40 -32.91 -36.87
C PRO A 93 -40.60 -31.96 -37.07
N THR A 94 -40.95 -31.90 -38.35
CA THR A 94 -41.76 -30.94 -39.10
C THR A 94 -43.28 -31.20 -39.06
N ALA A 95 -44.05 -30.11 -39.20
CA ALA A 95 -45.43 -29.98 -39.70
C ALA A 95 -46.63 -30.48 -38.85
N ARG A 96 -47.65 -29.63 -38.68
CA ARG A 96 -48.87 -29.57 -39.52
C ARG A 96 -49.86 -28.49 -39.02
N ARG A 97 -50.72 -28.02 -39.93
CA ARG A 97 -51.54 -26.80 -39.92
C ARG A 97 -52.88 -26.87 -39.15
N THR A 98 -53.41 -25.66 -38.90
CA THR A 98 -54.84 -25.20 -38.93
C THR A 98 -55.85 -25.65 -37.87
N SER A 99 -56.43 -24.68 -37.14
CA SER A 99 -57.86 -24.26 -37.09
C SER A 99 -58.11 -23.51 -35.76
N ILE A 100 -58.41 -22.20 -35.75
CA ILE A 100 -59.75 -21.58 -35.74
C ILE A 100 -60.75 -22.23 -34.77
N ALA A 101 -60.99 -21.57 -33.62
CA ALA A 101 -62.33 -21.26 -33.08
C ALA A 101 -62.21 -20.28 -31.88
N THR A 102 -63.12 -19.32 -31.86
CA THR A 102 -63.32 -18.23 -30.88
C THR A 102 -64.68 -18.50 -30.16
N PRO A 103 -65.19 -17.62 -29.27
CA PRO A 103 -65.03 -17.53 -27.81
C PRO A 103 -66.27 -18.01 -27.00
N THR A 104 -66.26 -17.73 -25.67
CA THR A 104 -67.43 -17.41 -24.81
C THR A 104 -68.07 -18.53 -23.98
N ALA A 105 -67.97 -18.41 -22.64
CA ALA A 105 -69.06 -18.14 -21.70
C ALA A 105 -68.68 -18.55 -20.25
N ALA A 106 -68.91 -17.65 -19.31
CA ALA A 106 -68.79 -17.87 -17.86
C ALA A 106 -69.98 -18.68 -17.31
N PRO A 107 -69.80 -19.49 -16.25
CA PRO A 107 -70.91 -19.91 -15.41
C PRO A 107 -70.90 -19.30 -14.01
N THR A 108 -72.14 -19.02 -13.62
CA THR A 108 -72.73 -18.33 -12.47
C THR A 108 -72.64 -19.08 -11.14
N LEU A 109 -72.67 -18.29 -10.07
CA LEU A 109 -72.72 -18.66 -8.65
C LEU A 109 -73.97 -19.47 -8.28
N GLN A 110 -73.80 -20.48 -7.42
CA GLN A 110 -74.89 -21.24 -6.79
C GLN A 110 -74.96 -20.91 -5.30
N PRO A 111 -76.14 -20.54 -4.74
CA PRO A 111 -76.28 -20.29 -3.30
C PRO A 111 -76.42 -21.59 -2.52
N THR A 112 -75.62 -21.74 -1.46
CA THR A 112 -75.68 -22.88 -0.52
C THR A 112 -76.50 -22.50 0.71
N PRO A 113 -77.39 -23.39 1.21
CA PRO A 113 -78.46 -23.06 2.16
C PRO A 113 -77.98 -22.70 3.59
N THR A 114 -78.81 -21.87 4.22
CA THR A 114 -78.77 -21.39 5.61
C THR A 114 -78.74 -22.54 6.63
N PRO A 115 -77.69 -22.66 7.48
CA PRO A 115 -77.71 -23.59 8.60
C PRO A 115 -78.52 -23.05 9.80
N THR A 116 -79.33 -23.94 10.34
CA THR A 116 -80.18 -23.89 11.54
C THR A 116 -79.41 -23.48 12.81
N PRO A 117 -79.97 -22.64 13.70
CA PRO A 117 -79.27 -22.25 14.93
C PRO A 117 -79.16 -23.42 15.91
N ILE A 118 -77.94 -23.76 16.30
CA ILE A 118 -77.63 -24.72 17.37
C ILE A 118 -77.53 -23.96 18.70
N ALA A 119 -78.10 -24.55 19.74
CA ALA A 119 -78.24 -23.99 21.07
C ALA A 119 -76.90 -23.55 21.70
N SER A 120 -76.93 -22.36 22.29
CA SER A 120 -75.82 -21.70 23.00
C SER A 120 -75.51 -22.42 24.31
N SER A 121 -74.31 -22.96 24.44
CA SER A 121 -73.72 -23.35 25.72
C SER A 121 -73.22 -22.10 26.50
N PRO A 122 -73.12 -22.17 27.84
CA PRO A 122 -72.69 -21.03 28.64
C PRO A 122 -71.20 -20.70 28.43
N PRO A 123 -70.79 -19.41 28.57
CA PRO A 123 -69.41 -19.00 28.35
C PRO A 123 -68.51 -19.58 29.44
N ILE A 124 -67.55 -20.41 29.03
CA ILE A 124 -66.42 -20.80 29.88
C ILE A 124 -65.53 -19.56 30.05
N ALA A 125 -65.24 -19.21 31.31
CA ALA A 125 -64.38 -18.10 31.67
C ALA A 125 -63.01 -18.24 30.98
N SER A 126 -62.63 -17.22 30.22
CA SER A 126 -61.32 -17.13 29.57
C SER A 126 -60.21 -17.06 30.63
N PRO A 127 -59.14 -17.86 30.54
CA PRO A 127 -58.03 -17.75 31.48
C PRO A 127 -57.32 -16.40 31.31
N SER A 128 -57.08 -15.72 32.44
CA SER A 128 -56.34 -14.46 32.50
C SER A 128 -54.99 -14.58 31.78
N PRO A 129 -54.59 -13.59 30.95
CA PRO A 129 -53.30 -13.62 30.29
C PRO A 129 -52.17 -13.66 31.32
N THR A 130 -51.24 -14.58 31.11
CA THR A 130 -50.02 -14.72 31.92
C THR A 130 -49.14 -13.50 31.68
N PRO A 131 -48.59 -12.85 32.73
CA PRO A 131 -47.74 -11.67 32.53
C PRO A 131 -46.51 -12.04 31.70
N THR A 132 -46.27 -11.27 30.65
CA THR A 132 -45.09 -11.41 29.79
C THR A 132 -43.83 -11.12 30.62
N PRO A 133 -42.82 -12.00 30.63
CA PRO A 133 -41.60 -11.75 31.38
C PRO A 133 -40.91 -10.48 30.86
N ALA A 134 -40.42 -9.66 31.80
CA ALA A 134 -39.69 -8.44 31.49
C ALA A 134 -38.44 -8.76 30.63
N PRO A 135 -38.07 -7.89 29.67
CA PRO A 135 -36.88 -8.11 28.87
C PRO A 135 -35.64 -8.15 29.78
N SER A 136 -34.84 -9.20 29.60
CA SER A 136 -33.54 -9.36 30.26
C SER A 136 -32.63 -8.16 29.93
N PRO A 137 -31.83 -7.65 30.89
CA PRO A 137 -30.93 -6.55 30.63
C PRO A 137 -29.97 -6.89 29.50
N THR A 138 -29.84 -5.95 28.56
CA THR A 138 -28.91 -6.02 27.45
C THR A 138 -27.48 -6.03 28.01
N PRO A 139 -26.61 -6.99 27.63
CA PRO A 139 -25.25 -7.01 28.13
C PRO A 139 -24.53 -5.73 27.69
N ILE A 140 -23.92 -5.05 28.66
CA ILE A 140 -23.05 -3.91 28.42
C ILE A 140 -21.85 -4.43 27.61
N PRO A 141 -21.51 -3.83 26.45
CA PRO A 141 -20.35 -4.24 25.70
C PRO A 141 -19.11 -4.06 26.58
N SER A 142 -18.37 -5.16 26.77
CA SER A 142 -17.06 -5.14 27.41
C SER A 142 -16.18 -4.10 26.69
N PRO A 143 -15.36 -3.31 27.42
CA PRO A 143 -14.39 -2.44 26.78
C PRO A 143 -13.57 -3.26 25.79
N SER A 144 -13.52 -2.76 24.55
CA SER A 144 -12.67 -3.30 23.50
C SER A 144 -11.23 -3.36 24.03
N PRO A 145 -10.50 -4.47 23.85
CA PRO A 145 -9.11 -4.51 24.26
C PRO A 145 -8.38 -3.37 23.56
N SER A 146 -7.71 -2.53 24.36
CA SER A 146 -6.74 -1.55 23.86
C SER A 146 -5.89 -2.24 22.79
N PRO A 147 -5.65 -1.62 21.62
CA PRO A 147 -4.76 -2.21 20.64
C PRO A 147 -3.46 -2.56 21.34
N SER A 148 -3.15 -3.86 21.37
CA SER A 148 -1.83 -4.33 21.75
C SER A 148 -0.83 -3.49 20.95
N PRO A 149 0.28 -3.03 21.55
CA PRO A 149 1.35 -2.44 20.74
C PRO A 149 1.60 -3.41 19.58
N SER A 150 1.50 -2.88 18.37
CA SER A 150 1.87 -3.59 17.14
C SER A 150 3.17 -4.34 17.45
N PRO A 151 3.29 -5.65 17.15
CA PRO A 151 4.54 -6.33 17.35
C PRO A 151 5.61 -5.45 16.71
N SER A 152 6.56 -4.96 17.54
CA SER A 152 7.82 -4.41 17.05
C SER A 152 8.24 -5.34 15.92
N PRO A 153 8.50 -4.84 14.71
CA PRO A 153 8.70 -5.68 13.55
C PRO A 153 9.69 -6.74 13.97
N THR A 154 9.19 -7.97 14.06
CA THR A 154 10.05 -9.13 14.21
C THR A 154 10.96 -8.99 13.01
N SER A 155 12.22 -8.64 13.25
CA SER A 155 13.27 -8.73 12.28
C SER A 155 13.43 -10.21 12.00
N THR A 156 12.49 -10.76 11.23
CA THR A 156 12.74 -11.90 10.39
C THR A 156 14.02 -11.54 9.64
N PRO A 157 15.05 -12.38 9.67
CA PRO A 157 16.24 -12.15 8.88
C PRO A 157 15.84 -12.31 7.40
N SER A 158 15.23 -11.29 6.80
CA SER A 158 15.34 -11.05 5.37
C SER A 158 16.70 -10.41 5.18
N SER A 159 17.74 -11.23 5.34
CA SER A 159 19.12 -10.89 5.08
C SER A 159 19.31 -10.74 3.57
N GLU A 160 18.69 -9.74 2.94
CA GLU A 160 18.92 -9.44 1.53
C GLU A 160 18.36 -8.11 1.03
N VAL A 161 17.37 -7.52 1.70
CA VAL A 161 16.75 -6.28 1.20
C VAL A 161 17.15 -5.09 2.06
N PRO A 162 17.81 -4.07 1.48
CA PRO A 162 18.11 -2.84 2.20
C PRO A 162 16.82 -2.12 2.58
N LEU A 163 16.65 -1.92 3.89
CA LEU A 163 15.63 -1.02 4.39
C LEU A 163 16.17 0.41 4.31
N VAL A 164 15.54 1.24 3.49
CA VAL A 164 15.76 2.68 3.52
C VAL A 164 15.07 3.22 4.78
N GLU A 165 15.68 4.18 5.47
CA GLU A 165 15.09 4.76 6.68
C GLU A 165 13.71 5.33 6.38
N GLY A 166 12.71 4.96 7.19
CA GLY A 166 11.31 5.35 6.99
C GLY A 166 10.55 4.56 5.92
N ALA A 167 11.15 3.54 5.30
CA ALA A 167 10.46 2.65 4.39
C ALA A 167 9.51 1.70 5.15
N ILE A 168 8.29 1.59 4.65
CA ILE A 168 7.22 0.72 5.17
C ILE A 168 7.07 -0.46 4.21
N ALA A 169 7.21 -1.68 4.72
CA ALA A 169 7.02 -2.90 3.95
C ALA A 169 5.53 -3.20 3.70
N GLY A 170 5.22 -3.98 2.67
CA GLY A 170 3.86 -4.45 2.40
C GLY A 170 3.09 -3.63 1.37
N CYS A 171 3.74 -2.73 0.62
CA CYS A 171 3.03 -2.04 -0.44
C CYS A 171 2.53 -3.02 -1.51
N LEU A 172 1.43 -2.69 -2.17
CA LEU A 172 0.78 -3.56 -3.17
C LEU A 172 0.44 -4.98 -2.66
N GLY A 173 0.38 -5.19 -1.34
CA GLY A 173 0.14 -6.50 -0.73
C GLY A 173 1.32 -7.47 -0.79
N SER A 174 2.54 -7.00 -1.09
CA SER A 174 3.76 -7.83 -1.14
C SER A 174 4.77 -7.42 -0.07
N ASP A 175 5.37 -8.40 0.59
CA ASP A 175 6.50 -8.24 1.52
C ASP A 175 7.80 -7.85 0.80
N GLN A 176 7.87 -8.03 -0.52
CA GLN A 176 8.97 -7.59 -1.37
C GLN A 176 8.76 -6.17 -1.94
N CYS A 177 7.81 -5.43 -1.38
CA CYS A 177 7.51 -4.05 -1.75
C CYS A 177 7.65 -3.14 -0.53
N TRP A 178 8.38 -2.04 -0.71
CA TRP A 178 8.56 -1.00 0.29
C TRP A 178 8.16 0.36 -0.26
N GLU A 179 7.53 1.16 0.59
CA GLU A 179 7.14 2.53 0.28
C GLU A 179 7.74 3.49 1.30
N THR A 180 8.33 4.57 0.81
CA THR A 180 8.84 5.67 1.65
C THR A 180 8.10 6.96 1.27
N PRO A 181 7.78 7.84 2.23
CA PRO A 181 7.16 9.14 1.94
C PRO A 181 8.12 10.10 1.22
N ASP A 182 9.42 9.79 1.13
CA ASP A 182 10.38 10.60 0.40
C ASP A 182 10.15 10.51 -1.12
N THR A 183 9.96 11.67 -1.73
CA THR A 183 9.73 11.83 -3.18
C THR A 183 11.04 11.93 -3.98
N GLN A 184 12.19 12.01 -3.31
CA GLN A 184 13.51 12.06 -3.93
C GLN A 184 13.98 10.65 -4.33
N TRP A 185 13.28 10.04 -5.29
CA TRP A 185 13.55 8.68 -5.75
C TRP A 185 15.02 8.47 -6.19
N ARG A 186 15.70 9.52 -6.70
CA ARG A 186 17.13 9.46 -7.08
C ARG A 186 18.05 9.25 -5.89
N SER A 187 17.74 9.87 -4.75
CA SER A 187 18.52 9.70 -3.52
C SER A 187 18.31 8.30 -2.94
N ILE A 188 17.06 7.83 -2.95
CA ILE A 188 16.70 6.47 -2.55
C ILE A 188 17.41 5.44 -3.43
N ALA A 189 17.39 5.63 -4.76
CA ALA A 189 18.12 4.78 -5.69
C ALA A 189 19.61 4.69 -5.33
N ARG A 190 20.28 5.82 -5.11
CA ARG A 190 21.71 5.84 -4.74
C ARG A 190 21.98 5.11 -3.43
N ASN A 191 21.12 5.29 -2.42
CA ASN A 191 21.25 4.61 -1.14
C ASN A 191 21.07 3.08 -1.29
N LEU A 192 20.02 2.65 -1.98
CA LEU A 192 19.78 1.22 -2.26
C LEU A 192 20.93 0.60 -3.05
N GLN A 193 21.41 1.28 -4.08
CA GLN A 193 22.55 0.81 -4.86
C GLN A 193 23.80 0.65 -4.00
N GLN A 194 24.08 1.59 -3.10
CA GLN A 194 25.23 1.50 -2.22
C GLN A 194 25.12 0.30 -1.28
N THR A 195 23.98 0.18 -0.59
CA THR A 195 23.78 -0.91 0.38
C THR A 195 23.81 -2.28 -0.29
N LEU A 196 23.24 -2.43 -1.49
CA LEU A 196 23.30 -3.68 -2.24
C LEU A 196 24.72 -4.03 -2.68
N ARG A 197 25.54 -3.05 -3.10
CA ARG A 197 26.96 -3.29 -3.40
C ARG A 197 27.73 -3.71 -2.15
N ASP A 198 27.44 -3.11 -1.00
CA ASP A 198 28.06 -3.47 0.27
C ASP A 198 27.69 -4.90 0.72
N GLN A 199 26.54 -5.41 0.27
CA GLN A 199 26.10 -6.80 0.44
C GLN A 199 26.68 -7.77 -0.62
N GLY A 200 27.49 -7.27 -1.55
CA GLY A 200 28.14 -8.07 -2.59
C GLY A 200 27.32 -8.27 -3.87
N TYR A 201 26.24 -7.52 -4.06
CA TYR A 201 25.54 -7.49 -5.34
C TYR A 201 26.26 -6.62 -6.36
N GLU A 202 26.33 -7.11 -7.59
CA GLU A 202 26.61 -6.29 -8.76
C GLU A 202 25.28 -5.79 -9.34
N LEU A 203 25.19 -4.49 -9.64
CA LEU A 203 23.98 -3.87 -10.15
C LEU A 203 24.22 -3.35 -11.57
N THR A 204 23.36 -3.76 -12.51
CA THR A 204 23.32 -3.24 -13.88
C THR A 204 22.02 -2.48 -14.11
N GLU A 205 22.09 -1.19 -14.46
CA GLU A 205 20.90 -0.40 -14.79
C GLU A 205 20.33 -0.85 -16.15
N ILE A 206 19.02 -1.09 -16.19
CA ILE A 206 18.30 -1.38 -17.41
C ILE A 206 17.63 -0.07 -17.87
N PRO A 207 18.03 0.48 -19.02
CA PRO A 207 17.45 1.72 -19.53
C PRO A 207 15.96 1.49 -19.83
N LEU A 208 15.12 2.37 -19.31
CA LEU A 208 13.72 2.46 -19.66
C LEU A 208 13.55 3.46 -20.81
N ALA A 209 12.48 3.30 -21.60
CA ALA A 209 12.21 4.17 -22.75
C ALA A 209 12.09 5.66 -22.36
N ASP A 210 11.66 5.94 -21.12
CA ASP A 210 11.40 7.29 -20.63
C ASP A 210 11.99 7.50 -19.21
N ASP A 211 12.47 8.72 -18.93
CA ASP A 211 12.99 9.13 -17.60
C ASP A 211 11.86 9.62 -16.67
N THR A 212 10.77 8.86 -16.55
CA THR A 212 9.53 9.23 -15.82
C THR A 212 9.60 8.96 -14.32
N GLY A 213 10.79 9.00 -13.72
CA GLY A 213 10.97 8.68 -12.30
C GLY A 213 10.85 7.19 -11.98
N ARG A 214 11.10 6.33 -12.97
CA ARG A 214 11.21 4.88 -12.81
C ARG A 214 12.65 4.42 -13.06
N ARG A 215 13.09 3.41 -12.34
CA ARG A 215 14.38 2.73 -12.59
C ARG A 215 14.26 1.24 -12.38
N VAL A 216 15.01 0.50 -13.17
CA VAL A 216 15.15 -0.95 -12.99
C VAL A 216 16.64 -1.27 -12.96
N TYR A 217 17.05 -2.00 -11.93
CA TYR A 217 18.39 -2.55 -11.82
C TYR A 217 18.29 -4.07 -11.83
N ARG A 218 19.16 -4.74 -12.58
CA ARG A 218 19.40 -6.17 -12.45
C ARG A 218 20.48 -6.38 -11.39
N LEU A 219 20.21 -7.24 -10.42
CA LEU A 219 21.12 -7.61 -9.35
C LEU A 219 21.68 -8.99 -9.65
N SER A 220 23.00 -9.14 -9.56
CA SER A 220 23.68 -10.42 -9.66
C SER A 220 24.66 -10.62 -8.52
N LYS A 221 24.68 -11.84 -7.98
CA LYS A 221 25.61 -12.27 -6.94
C LYS A 221 26.05 -13.72 -7.23
N PRO A 222 27.34 -14.06 -7.02
CA PRO A 222 27.82 -15.40 -7.32
C PRO A 222 27.05 -16.48 -6.54
N GLY A 223 26.51 -17.47 -7.26
CA GLY A 223 25.77 -18.58 -6.66
C GLY A 223 24.28 -18.33 -6.42
N GLU A 224 23.77 -17.13 -6.76
CA GLU A 224 22.35 -16.77 -6.65
C GLU A 224 21.74 -16.47 -8.03
N PRO A 225 20.44 -16.78 -8.25
CA PRO A 225 19.75 -16.34 -9.45
C PRO A 225 19.65 -14.80 -9.49
N PRO A 226 19.63 -14.19 -10.68
CA PRO A 226 19.49 -12.73 -10.78
C PRO A 226 18.13 -12.28 -10.25
N ARG A 227 18.13 -11.15 -9.55
CA ARG A 227 16.92 -10.45 -9.09
C ARG A 227 16.84 -9.07 -9.73
N TYR A 228 15.71 -8.40 -9.58
CA TYR A 228 15.49 -7.06 -10.12
C TYR A 228 15.00 -6.13 -9.01
N LEU A 229 15.61 -4.95 -8.95
CA LEU A 229 15.18 -3.84 -8.11
C LEU A 229 14.46 -2.84 -9.01
N ASN A 230 13.18 -2.65 -8.74
CA ASN A 230 12.30 -1.74 -9.47
C ASN A 230 12.02 -0.56 -8.55
N LEU A 231 12.36 0.66 -8.95
CA LEU A 231 11.99 1.88 -8.25
C LEU A 231 10.99 2.67 -9.08
N VAL A 232 9.99 3.21 -8.40
CA VAL A 232 8.91 3.96 -9.00
C VAL A 232 8.56 5.13 -8.11
N SER A 233 8.69 6.35 -8.65
CA SER A 233 8.17 7.56 -8.00
C SER A 233 6.65 7.55 -8.08
N THR A 234 5.98 7.81 -6.95
CA THR A 234 4.52 7.96 -6.84
C THR A 234 4.18 9.38 -6.40
N LEU A 235 2.90 9.73 -6.33
CA LEU A 235 2.44 10.99 -5.75
C LEU A 235 2.63 11.06 -4.23
N GLN A 236 2.79 9.91 -3.57
CA GLN A 236 2.85 9.78 -2.11
C GLN A 236 4.28 9.55 -1.61
N GLY A 237 5.24 9.37 -2.52
CA GLY A 237 6.64 9.12 -2.19
C GLY A 237 7.31 8.24 -3.24
N THR A 238 8.14 7.31 -2.81
CA THR A 238 8.84 6.36 -3.69
C THR A 238 8.54 4.93 -3.26
N ARG A 239 8.17 4.09 -4.22
CA ARG A 239 8.05 2.65 -4.03
C ARG A 239 9.24 1.94 -4.64
N TYR A 240 9.70 0.91 -3.96
CA TYR A 240 10.71 0.01 -4.50
C TYR A 240 10.37 -1.45 -4.24
N LEU A 241 10.63 -2.29 -5.23
CA LEU A 241 10.23 -3.69 -5.25
C LEU A 241 11.35 -4.60 -5.72
N PHE A 242 11.50 -5.73 -5.04
CA PHE A 242 12.44 -6.78 -5.44
C PHE A 242 11.69 -7.93 -6.10
N THR A 243 11.99 -8.20 -7.37
CA THR A 243 11.32 -9.24 -8.17
C THR A 243 12.32 -10.24 -8.74
N GLU A 244 11.88 -11.47 -9.03
CA GLU A 244 12.73 -12.49 -9.68
C GLU A 244 12.81 -12.29 -11.21
N ALA A 245 11.85 -11.58 -11.78
CA ALA A 245 11.80 -11.21 -13.19
C ALA A 245 11.77 -9.69 -13.36
N GLN A 246 12.22 -9.21 -14.52
CA GLN A 246 12.13 -7.81 -14.89
C GLN A 246 10.67 -7.41 -15.06
N MET A 247 10.23 -6.34 -14.40
CA MET A 247 8.87 -5.80 -14.60
C MET A 247 8.74 -5.11 -15.96
N THR A 248 7.58 -5.26 -16.60
CA THR A 248 7.26 -4.50 -17.82
C THR A 248 6.94 -3.03 -17.48
N PRO A 249 7.00 -2.11 -18.47
CA PRO A 249 6.57 -0.73 -18.26
C PRO A 249 5.15 -0.60 -17.69
N GLU A 250 4.22 -1.45 -18.11
CA GLU A 250 2.84 -1.49 -17.63
C GLU A 250 2.76 -1.91 -16.16
N GLU A 251 3.52 -2.93 -15.76
CA GLU A 251 3.59 -3.39 -14.38
C GLU A 251 4.21 -2.33 -13.47
N LEU A 252 5.21 -1.59 -13.96
CA LEU A 252 5.78 -0.46 -13.24
C LEU A 252 4.78 0.69 -13.08
N ASN A 253 3.90 0.94 -14.07
CA ASN A 253 2.84 1.94 -13.94
C ASN A 253 1.80 1.52 -12.89
N GLN A 254 1.40 0.25 -12.89
CA GLN A 254 0.52 -0.30 -11.85
C GLN A 254 1.15 -0.15 -10.47
N ALA A 255 2.46 -0.41 -10.33
CA ALA A 255 3.18 -0.20 -9.08
C ALA A 255 3.22 1.28 -8.66
N ALA A 256 3.26 2.20 -9.63
CA ALA A 256 3.17 3.64 -9.39
C ALA A 256 1.79 4.08 -8.88
N GLY A 257 0.74 3.28 -9.14
CA GLY A 257 -0.65 3.70 -9.04
C GLY A 257 -1.06 4.64 -10.18
N LEU A 258 -0.43 4.51 -11.35
CA LEU A 258 -0.67 5.29 -12.58
C LEU A 258 -1.40 4.46 -13.64
#